data_AF-A0A3M2X5H8-F1
#
_entry.id   AF-A0A3M2X5H8-F1
#
_cell.length_a   1.000
_cell.length_b   1.000
_cell.length_c   1.000
_cell.angle_alpha   90.00
_cell.angle_beta   90.00
_cell.angle_gamma   90.00
#
_symmetry.space_group_name_H-M   'P 1'
#
loop_
_entity.id
_entity.type
_entity.pdbx_description
1 polymer ?
#
loop_
_entity_poly.entity_id
_entity_poly.type
_entity_poly.pdbx_seq_one_letter_code
_entity_poly.pdbx_strand_id
1 'polypeptide(L)'
;MAAGVASVIKMVMALNQSVLPKTLHAQEPSRKIDWSEQTVRLLDRARPWPETDRPRRAGVSSFGFSGTNAHLILEQAPPATQVACHPTVAELEGLPAISFPLSAACAKGLRAQARQTIAL
;
A
#
# COMPACT_ATOMS: atom_id res chain seq x y z
N MET A 1 16.38 10.48 7.03
CA MET A 1 15.17 9.89 7.64
C MET A 1 14.19 9.52 6.54
N ALA A 2 14.05 8.22 6.23
CA ALA A 2 13.05 7.71 5.28
C ALA A 2 12.55 6.28 5.64
N ALA A 3 13.20 5.61 6.59
CA ALA A 3 12.88 4.23 6.98
C ALA A 3 11.44 4.09 7.52
N GLY A 4 10.98 5.06 8.33
CA GLY A 4 9.61 5.07 8.85
C GLY A 4 8.57 5.12 7.73
N VAL A 5 8.68 6.09 6.82
CA VAL A 5 7.74 6.22 5.70
C VAL A 5 7.82 5.06 4.71
N ALA A 6 9.00 4.50 4.46
CA ALA A 6 9.14 3.29 3.65
C ALA A 6 8.39 2.08 4.25
N SER A 7 8.43 1.95 5.58
CA SER A 7 7.68 0.91 6.30
C SER A 7 6.17 1.14 6.24
N VAL A 8 5.72 2.39 6.31
CA VAL A 8 4.30 2.75 6.10
C VAL A 8 3.86 2.38 4.68
N ILE A 9 4.63 2.75 3.66
CA ILE A 9 4.33 2.42 2.26
C ILE A 9 4.22 0.90 2.07
N LYS A 10 5.18 0.13 2.61
CA LYS A 10 5.14 -1.34 2.59
C LYS A 10 3.81 -1.86 3.14
N MET A 11 3.39 -1.37 4.31
CA MET A 11 2.18 -1.88 4.96
C MET A 11 0.90 -1.41 4.29
N VAL A 12 0.85 -0.19 3.74
CA VAL A 12 -0.29 0.27 2.93
C VAL A 12 -0.43 -0.58 1.67
N MET A 13 0.68 -0.90 0.98
CA MET A 13 0.63 -1.81 -0.17
C MET A 13 0.17 -3.22 0.23
N ALA A 14 0.64 -3.74 1.37
CA ALA A 14 0.22 -5.04 1.89
C ALA A 14 -1.29 -5.10 2.20
N LEU A 15 -1.84 -4.03 2.79
CA LEU A 15 -3.28 -3.89 3.04
C LEU A 15 -4.08 -3.83 1.73
N ASN A 16 -3.64 -3.00 0.78
CA ASN A 16 -4.32 -2.85 -0.51
C ASN A 16 -4.32 -4.14 -1.34
N GLN A 17 -3.22 -4.89 -1.31
CA GLN A 17 -3.08 -6.15 -2.04
C GLN A 17 -3.56 -7.37 -1.25
N SER A 18 -3.99 -7.21 0.00
CA SER A 18 -4.36 -8.29 0.91
C SER A 18 -3.29 -9.40 1.01
N VAL A 19 -2.01 -9.03 0.98
CA VAL A 19 -0.87 -9.95 1.01
C VAL A 19 0.16 -9.47 2.03
N LEU A 20 0.65 -10.39 2.85
CA LEU A 20 1.79 -10.19 3.74
C LEU A 20 3.09 -10.46 2.96
N PRO A 21 3.92 -9.44 2.67
CA PRO A 21 5.15 -9.62 1.89
C PRO A 21 6.27 -10.26 2.71
N LYS A 22 7.03 -11.18 2.11
CA LYS A 22 8.16 -11.83 2.79
C LYS A 22 9.20 -10.84 3.31
N THR A 23 9.79 -11.18 4.44
CA THR A 23 11.04 -10.57 4.93
C THR A 23 12.21 -11.32 4.31
N LEU A 24 13.14 -10.61 3.68
CA LEU A 24 14.33 -11.21 3.10
C LEU A 24 15.34 -11.57 4.20
N HIS A 25 16.19 -12.56 3.91
CA HIS A 25 17.25 -13.03 4.82
C HIS A 25 16.74 -13.46 6.21
N ALA A 26 15.54 -14.04 6.23
CA ALA A 26 14.78 -14.38 7.43
C ALA A 26 14.50 -15.89 7.55
N GLN A 27 15.17 -16.72 6.74
CA GLN A 27 14.97 -18.17 6.73
C GLN A 27 15.50 -18.84 8.00
N GLU A 28 16.63 -18.34 8.52
CA GLU A 28 17.19 -18.75 9.79
C GLU A 28 16.91 -17.66 10.83
N PRO A 29 16.04 -17.90 11.82
CA PRO A 29 15.76 -16.91 12.85
C PRO A 29 16.98 -16.73 13.76
N SER A 30 17.14 -15.52 14.31
CA SER A 30 18.24 -15.21 15.24
C SER A 30 18.20 -16.10 16.47
N ARG A 31 19.35 -16.70 16.83
CA ARG A 31 19.52 -17.51 18.05
C ARG A 31 19.52 -16.67 19.35
N LYS A 32 19.54 -15.34 19.24
CA LYS A 32 19.51 -14.41 20.39
C LYS A 32 18.10 -14.10 20.88
N ILE A 33 17.09 -14.61 20.19
CA ILE A 33 15.67 -14.40 20.52
C ILE A 33 15.09 -15.77 20.85
N ASP A 34 14.35 -15.87 21.95
CA ASP A 34 13.55 -17.05 22.23
C ASP A 34 12.26 -16.99 21.39
N TRP A 35 12.11 -17.95 20.48
CA TRP A 35 10.97 -18.04 19.57
C TRP A 35 9.93 -19.07 20.03
N SER A 36 10.13 -19.70 21.20
CA SER A 36 9.20 -20.69 21.73
C SER A 36 7.88 -20.06 22.19
N GLU A 37 7.93 -18.81 22.64
CA GLU A 37 6.75 -18.02 22.98
C GLU A 37 6.01 -17.62 21.69
N GLN A 38 4.86 -18.24 21.44
CA GLN A 38 4.12 -18.12 20.18
C GLN A 38 3.44 -16.76 19.94
N THR A 39 3.88 -15.71 20.61
CA THR A 39 3.32 -14.37 20.55
C THR A 39 3.67 -13.64 19.25
N VAL A 40 4.81 -13.98 18.64
CA VAL A 40 5.25 -13.44 17.34
C VAL A 40 5.83 -14.53 16.45
N ARG A 41 5.70 -14.37 15.13
CA ARG A 41 6.28 -15.28 14.14
C ARG A 41 6.93 -14.49 13.02
N LEU A 42 8.10 -14.94 12.58
CA LEU A 42 8.82 -14.33 11.46
C LEU A 42 8.10 -14.64 10.14
N LEU A 43 7.96 -13.63 9.28
CA LEU A 43 7.33 -13.75 7.97
C LEU A 43 8.41 -14.00 6.92
N ASP A 44 8.88 -15.23 6.80
CA ASP A 44 9.94 -15.68 5.88
C ASP A 44 9.43 -15.89 4.44
N ARG A 45 8.12 -16.08 4.27
CA ARG A 45 7.43 -16.27 2.98
C ARG A 45 6.28 -15.30 2.82
N ALA A 46 6.03 -14.94 1.55
CA ALA A 46 4.86 -14.14 1.22
C ALA A 46 3.62 -15.03 1.31
N ARG A 47 2.53 -14.49 1.85
CA ARG A 47 1.28 -15.23 2.00
C ARG A 47 0.07 -14.31 1.93
N PRO A 48 -1.11 -14.81 1.55
CA PRO A 48 -2.35 -14.05 1.69
C PRO A 48 -2.51 -13.54 3.12
N TRP A 49 -2.99 -12.31 3.25
CA TRP A 49 -3.40 -11.78 4.55
C TRP A 49 -4.84 -12.23 4.80
N PRO A 50 -5.08 -13.13 5.77
CA PRO A 50 -6.40 -13.70 5.97
C PRO A 50 -7.46 -12.62 6.16
N GLU A 51 -8.61 -12.85 5.57
CA GLU A 51 -9.81 -12.09 5.87
C GLU A 51 -10.44 -12.65 7.14
N THR A 52 -10.93 -11.76 7.99
CA THR A 52 -11.58 -12.08 9.26
C THR A 52 -12.75 -11.11 9.44
N ASP A 53 -13.59 -11.32 10.46
CA ASP A 53 -14.68 -10.40 10.81
C ASP A 53 -14.21 -9.01 11.31
N ARG A 54 -12.90 -8.74 11.25
CA ARG A 54 -12.27 -7.49 11.67
C ARG A 54 -11.38 -6.93 10.57
N PRO A 55 -11.26 -5.59 10.46
CA PRO A 55 -10.30 -4.96 9.57
C PRO A 55 -8.88 -5.44 9.86
N ARG A 56 -8.08 -5.65 8.81
CA ARG A 56 -6.66 -5.97 8.96
C ARG A 56 -5.94 -4.78 9.62
N ARG A 57 -5.09 -5.07 10.60
CA ARG A 57 -4.30 -4.06 11.32
C ARG A 57 -2.82 -4.40 11.33
N ALA A 58 -1.98 -3.36 11.24
CA ALA A 58 -0.53 -3.48 11.30
C ALA A 58 0.07 -2.47 12.28
N GLY A 59 1.07 -2.89 13.04
CA GLY A 59 1.97 -1.98 13.73
C GLY A 59 3.16 -1.60 12.84
N VAL A 60 3.55 -0.33 12.85
CA VAL A 60 4.80 0.17 12.27
C VAL A 60 5.58 0.88 13.36
N SER A 61 6.77 0.37 13.68
CA SER A 61 7.68 0.97 14.65
C SER A 61 8.92 1.54 13.96
N SER A 62 9.41 2.68 14.43
CA SER A 62 10.67 3.28 14.01
C SER A 62 11.45 3.74 15.24
N PHE A 63 12.70 3.31 15.33
CA PHE A 63 13.61 3.60 16.44
C PHE A 63 14.80 4.42 15.92
N GLY A 64 14.88 5.69 16.32
CA GLY A 64 15.95 6.60 15.90
C GLY A 64 17.21 6.41 16.74
N PHE A 65 18.37 6.59 16.11
CA PHE A 65 19.68 6.48 16.80
C PHE A 65 19.82 7.46 17.98
N SER A 66 19.22 8.65 17.89
CA SER A 66 19.16 9.63 18.97
C SER A 66 18.26 9.22 20.16
N GLY A 67 17.57 8.08 20.07
CA GLY A 67 16.59 7.63 21.06
C GLY A 67 15.16 8.11 20.80
N THR A 68 14.91 8.88 19.74
CA THR A 68 13.55 9.28 19.36
C THR A 68 12.82 8.13 18.68
N ASN A 69 11.72 7.69 19.29
CA ASN A 69 10.94 6.55 18.83
C ASN A 69 9.54 6.99 18.38
N ALA A 70 8.99 6.28 17.39
CA ALA A 70 7.62 6.46 16.92
C ALA A 70 6.97 5.10 16.65
N HIS A 71 5.66 5.01 16.93
CA HIS A 71 4.85 3.82 16.65
C HIS A 71 3.50 4.23 16.06
N LEU A 72 3.09 3.55 15.00
CA LEU A 72 1.83 3.77 14.31
C LEU A 72 1.05 2.47 14.22
N ILE A 73 -0.27 2.58 14.35
CA ILE A 73 -1.21 1.52 14.01
C ILE A 73 -1.90 1.90 12.70
N LEU A 74 -1.82 1.03 11.71
CA LEU A 74 -2.49 1.17 10.41
C LEU A 74 -3.65 0.18 10.37
N GLU A 75 -4.80 0.64 9.89
CA GLU A 75 -6.00 -0.18 9.69
C GLU A 75 -6.40 -0.18 8.21
N GLN A 76 -6.92 -1.30 7.74
CA GLN A 76 -7.55 -1.41 6.44
C GLN A 76 -8.67 -0.38 6.30
N ALA A 77 -8.71 0.34 5.17
CA ALA A 77 -9.82 1.24 4.87
C ALA A 77 -11.15 0.46 4.77
N PRO A 78 -12.29 1.11 5.08
CA PRO A 78 -13.60 0.53 4.82
C PRO A 78 -13.73 0.08 3.35
N PRO A 79 -14.54 -0.95 3.06
CA PRO A 79 -14.80 -1.35 1.69
C PRO A 79 -15.27 -0.15 0.87
N ALA A 80 -14.65 0.10 -0.28
CA ALA A 80 -15.15 1.09 -1.20
C ALA A 80 -16.52 0.62 -1.71
N THR A 81 -17.53 1.48 -1.64
CA THR A 81 -18.80 1.24 -2.31
C THR A 81 -18.54 1.24 -3.81
N GLN A 82 -18.33 0.05 -4.38
CA GLN A 82 -18.25 -0.10 -5.82
C GLN A 82 -19.64 0.11 -6.39
N VAL A 83 -19.91 1.31 -6.90
CA VAL A 83 -21.02 1.53 -7.81
C VAL A 83 -20.58 0.90 -9.13
N ALA A 84 -21.05 -0.32 -9.38
CA ALA A 84 -20.83 -1.01 -10.65
C ALA A 84 -21.66 -0.30 -11.74
N CYS A 85 -21.17 0.84 -12.21
CA CYS A 85 -21.66 1.50 -13.41
C CYS A 85 -20.53 1.40 -14.44
N HIS A 86 -20.61 0.37 -15.28
CA HIS A 86 -19.86 0.35 -16.53
C HIS A 86 -20.81 0.88 -17.61
N PRO A 87 -20.74 2.17 -17.97
CA PRO A 87 -21.60 2.70 -19.03
C PRO A 87 -21.29 1.97 -20.34
N THR A 88 -22.34 1.62 -21.07
CA THR A 88 -22.25 1.10 -22.44
C THR A 88 -21.82 2.20 -23.40
N VAL A 89 -21.24 1.84 -24.54
CA VAL A 89 -20.80 2.82 -25.57
C VAL A 89 -21.97 3.71 -26.02
N ALA A 90 -23.17 3.16 -26.13
CA ALA A 90 -24.38 3.92 -26.47
C ALA A 90 -24.75 5.00 -25.41
N GLU A 91 -24.47 4.75 -24.13
CA GLU A 91 -24.68 5.73 -23.07
C GLU A 91 -23.62 6.83 -23.08
N LEU A 92 -22.44 6.58 -23.67
CA LEU A 92 -21.35 7.54 -23.81
C LEU A 92 -21.54 8.50 -25.00
N GLU A 93 -22.20 8.06 -26.08
CA GLU A 93 -22.39 8.84 -27.32
C GLU A 93 -23.24 10.12 -27.13
N GLY A 94 -24.03 10.19 -26.06
CA GLY A 94 -24.85 11.38 -25.72
C GLY A 94 -24.25 12.29 -24.64
N LEU A 95 -23.07 11.95 -24.10
CA LEU A 95 -22.48 12.74 -23.02
C LEU A 95 -21.73 13.97 -23.57
N PRO A 96 -21.79 15.11 -22.86
CA PRO A 96 -20.99 16.26 -23.24
C PRO A 96 -19.50 15.92 -23.16
N ALA A 97 -18.72 16.42 -24.13
CA ALA A 97 -17.27 16.32 -24.06
C ALA A 97 -16.77 17.00 -22.77
N ILE A 98 -16.00 16.25 -21.97
CA ILE A 98 -15.42 16.75 -20.72
C ILE A 98 -13.95 17.09 -20.96
N SER A 99 -13.56 18.32 -20.61
CA SER A 99 -12.16 18.72 -20.66
C SER A 99 -11.38 18.10 -19.51
N PHE A 100 -10.29 17.40 -19.82
CA PHE A 100 -9.30 16.93 -18.85
C PHE A 100 -8.05 17.82 -18.92
N PRO A 101 -7.99 18.93 -18.15
CA PRO A 101 -6.85 19.83 -18.19
C PRO A 101 -5.61 19.14 -17.61
N LEU A 102 -4.48 19.27 -18.30
CA LEU A 102 -3.18 18.84 -17.84
C LEU A 102 -2.26 20.05 -17.67
N SER A 103 -1.45 20.04 -16.62
CA SER A 103 -0.46 21.09 -16.36
C SER A 103 0.86 20.50 -15.90
N ALA A 104 1.94 21.26 -16.10
CA ALA A 104 3.26 20.94 -15.59
C ALA A 104 4.12 22.19 -15.57
N ALA A 105 5.17 22.19 -14.75
CA ALA A 105 6.10 23.33 -14.65
C ALA A 105 6.91 23.61 -15.93
N CYS A 106 6.94 22.68 -16.89
CA CYS A 106 7.60 22.86 -18.19
C CYS A 106 6.99 21.99 -19.29
N ALA A 107 7.28 22.30 -20.55
CA ALA A 107 6.77 21.57 -21.71
C ALA A 107 7.17 20.08 -21.74
N LYS A 108 8.36 19.74 -21.24
CA LYS A 108 8.80 18.33 -21.10
C LYS A 108 7.94 17.59 -20.07
N GLY A 109 7.64 18.22 -18.94
CA GLY A 109 6.76 17.68 -17.90
C GLY A 109 5.33 17.48 -18.42
N LEU A 110 4.80 18.43 -19.19
CA LEU A 110 3.45 18.33 -19.75
C LEU A 110 3.33 17.13 -20.70
N ARG A 111 4.33 16.92 -21.56
CA ARG A 111 4.39 15.76 -22.45
C ARG A 111 4.51 14.43 -21.69
N ALA A 112 5.27 14.41 -20.59
CA ALA A 112 5.37 13.22 -19.73
C ALA A 112 4.02 12.91 -19.06
N GLN A 113 3.36 13.93 -18.50
CA GLN A 113 2.04 13.80 -17.88
C GLN A 113 1.00 13.30 -18.88
N ALA A 114 0.94 13.87 -20.09
CA ALA A 114 0.02 13.44 -21.13
C ALA A 114 0.21 11.96 -21.50
N ARG A 115 1.46 11.50 -21.64
CA ARG A 115 1.74 10.08 -21.92
C ARG A 115 1.32 9.16 -20.77
N GLN A 116 1.56 9.58 -19.53
CA GLN A 116 1.19 8.78 -18.36
C GLN A 116 -0.33 8.67 -18.22
N THR A 117 -1.07 9.74 -18.46
CA THR A 117 -2.54 9.74 -18.40
C THR A 117 -3.17 8.89 -19.51
N ILE A 118 -2.60 8.87 -20.72
CA ILE A 118 -3.10 8.01 -21.83
C ILE A 118 -2.80 6.52 -21.57
N ALA A 119 -1.78 6.21 -20.76
CA ALA A 119 -1.38 4.83 -20.45
C ALA A 119 -2.14 4.20 -19.26
N LEU A 120 -3.02 4.96 -18.61
CA LEU A 120 -3.95 4.50 -17.57
C LEU A 120 -5.26 4.04 -18.21
#